data_AF-A0A0N5AMD1-F1
#
_entry.id   AF-A0A0N5AMD1-F1
#
_cell.length_a   1.000
_cell.length_b   1.000
_cell.length_c   1.000
_cell.angle_alpha   90.00
_cell.angle_beta   90.00
_cell.angle_gamma   90.00
#
_symmetry.space_group_name_H-M   'P 1'
#
loop_
_entity.id
_entity.type
_entity.pdbx_description
1 polymer ?
#
loop_
_entity_poly.entity_id
_entity_poly.type
_entity_poly.pdbx_seq_one_letter_code
_entity_poly.pdbx_strand_id
1 'polypeptide(L)'
;MAEKYLCCGKNWFEPMKWLDHVEVLHHFTEVLSCPYCANGVEVRNIRSHITDDHLIRCDFHGCLFISESFDIVQRHFSEVHQHSSTSQTPQEASVPVSENIASLLLSLPDVKSVRLAKHLVLHKICSGDRGYGCGYRNAQNIVSSLLFETEYRNALGFNATPSIKEIQTDIEKAWAHGFDPVGAAHFKGRLLGSKQWIGATEIAYHHVRIQLVDITLRDKNEGQKLMVDWIKRYFNSMDPAFPLYLQRKGHSITVIGVEEVIGDSNLLVYDPLVDPSKIRSALNNASAKQLSLILRLPQLSLNYKEYQIVAVRGTLSEVHYEKVKAFTGFNHVVL
;
A
#
# COMPACT_ATOMS: atom_id res chain seq x y z
N MET A 1 21.70 -11.64 5.28
CA MET A 1 21.66 -10.17 5.15
C MET A 1 21.94 -9.60 6.53
N ALA A 2 22.88 -8.66 6.66
CA ALA A 2 23.13 -8.01 7.95
C ALA A 2 21.88 -7.22 8.39
N GLU A 3 21.52 -7.31 9.67
CA GLU A 3 20.40 -6.53 10.22
C GLU A 3 20.77 -5.05 10.27
N LYS A 4 20.00 -4.21 9.56
CA LYS A 4 20.18 -2.76 9.51
C LYS A 4 19.40 -2.12 10.68
N TYR A 5 20.00 -1.19 11.41
CA TYR A 5 19.32 -0.43 12.47
C TYR A 5 19.51 1.07 12.26
N LEU A 6 18.46 1.83 12.56
CA LEU A 6 18.38 3.26 12.40
C LEU A 6 18.21 3.96 13.76
N CYS A 7 18.99 5.01 14.07
CA CYS A 7 18.87 5.80 15.29
C CYS A 7 18.03 7.07 15.11
N CYS A 8 17.20 7.40 16.11
CA CYS A 8 16.49 8.67 16.23
C CYS A 8 16.54 9.14 17.69
N GLY A 9 17.10 10.32 17.94
CA GLY A 9 17.40 10.78 19.29
C GLY A 9 18.40 9.85 20.00
N LYS A 10 17.99 9.26 21.14
CA LYS A 10 18.81 8.32 21.93
C LYS A 10 18.50 6.83 21.67
N ASN A 11 17.52 6.53 20.82
CA ASN A 11 17.00 5.18 20.62
C ASN A 11 17.42 4.61 19.26
N TRP A 12 17.50 3.28 19.19
CA TRP A 12 17.79 2.51 17.98
C TRP A 12 16.57 1.67 17.59
N PHE A 13 16.29 1.61 16.31
CA PHE A 13 15.09 0.99 15.76
C PHE A 13 15.45 0.16 14.52
N GLU A 14 14.74 -0.93 14.27
CA GLU A 14 14.71 -1.54 12.94
C GLU A 14 14.17 -0.51 11.92
N PRO A 15 14.50 -0.62 10.61
CA PRO A 15 14.22 0.45 9.66
C PRO A 15 12.74 0.83 9.58
N MET A 16 11.84 -0.16 9.64
CA MET A 16 10.40 0.07 9.64
C MET A 16 9.91 0.76 10.92
N LYS A 17 10.39 0.32 12.08
CA LYS A 17 10.07 0.93 13.38
C LYS A 17 10.61 2.36 13.48
N TRP A 18 11.76 2.62 12.85
CA TRP A 18 12.34 3.96 12.77
C TRP A 18 11.49 4.89 11.91
N LEU A 19 11.05 4.42 10.74
CA LEU A 19 10.15 5.18 9.87
C LEU A 19 8.88 5.57 10.63
N ASP A 20 8.23 4.60 11.30
CA ASP A 20 7.08 4.88 12.15
C ASP A 20 7.41 5.89 13.24
N HIS A 21 8.56 5.75 13.91
CA HIS A 21 8.98 6.66 14.98
C HIS A 21 9.22 8.10 14.50
N VAL A 22 9.91 8.29 13.37
CA VAL A 22 10.16 9.62 12.79
C VAL A 22 8.84 10.28 12.40
N GLU A 23 7.95 9.50 11.79
CA GLU A 23 6.65 9.95 11.38
C GLU A 23 5.71 10.31 12.56
N VAL A 24 5.92 9.73 13.75
CA VAL A 24 5.24 10.13 15.00
C VAL A 24 5.75 11.49 15.50
N LEU A 25 7.07 11.66 15.53
CA LEU A 25 7.75 12.72 16.27
C LEU A 25 7.85 14.04 15.49
N HIS A 26 7.93 13.95 14.17
CA HIS A 26 8.17 15.11 13.32
C HIS A 26 6.88 15.62 12.66
N HIS A 27 6.85 16.90 12.34
CA HIS A 27 5.74 17.45 11.56
C HIS A 27 5.83 16.94 10.11
N PHE A 28 4.71 16.62 9.47
CA PHE A 28 4.72 15.97 8.14
C PHE A 28 5.34 16.83 7.02
N THR A 29 5.42 18.15 7.20
CA THR A 29 6.09 19.11 6.30
C THR A 29 7.54 19.41 6.70
N GLU A 30 8.02 18.86 7.81
CA GLU A 30 9.41 19.02 8.21
C GLU A 30 10.31 18.35 7.17
N VAL A 31 11.41 19.02 6.80
CA VAL A 31 12.33 18.54 5.78
C VAL A 31 13.53 17.91 6.46
N LEU A 32 13.73 16.62 6.25
CA LEU A 32 14.89 15.89 6.73
C LEU A 32 15.88 15.65 5.60
N SER A 33 17.18 15.70 5.87
CA SER A 33 18.19 15.64 4.81
C SER A 33 18.70 14.22 4.58
N CYS A 34 18.76 13.78 3.32
CA CYS A 34 19.41 12.52 2.97
C CYS A 34 20.93 12.70 2.89
N PRO A 35 21.76 12.01 3.71
CA PRO A 35 23.21 12.16 3.64
C PRO A 35 23.82 11.48 2.41
N TYR A 36 23.09 10.58 1.73
CA TYR A 36 23.57 9.90 0.53
C TYR A 36 23.40 10.74 -0.74
N CYS A 37 22.19 11.27 -0.97
CA CYS A 37 21.90 12.08 -2.16
C CYS A 37 21.85 13.60 -1.90
N ALA A 38 22.10 14.03 -0.66
CA ALA A 38 22.02 15.42 -0.21
C ALA A 38 20.65 16.12 -0.38
N ASN A 39 19.60 15.40 -0.78
CA ASN A 39 18.28 15.97 -0.95
C ASN A 39 17.57 16.18 0.39
N GLY A 40 16.89 17.32 0.52
CA GLY A 40 15.89 17.52 1.56
C GLY A 40 14.61 16.76 1.20
N VAL A 41 14.08 15.99 2.14
CA VAL A 41 12.90 15.15 1.99
C VAL A 41 11.91 15.48 3.09
N GLU A 42 10.72 15.93 2.70
CA GLU A 42 9.64 16.13 3.66
C GLU A 42 9.26 14.80 4.34
N VAL A 43 8.97 14.82 5.64
CA VAL A 43 8.62 13.63 6.43
C VAL A 43 7.51 12.80 5.76
N ARG A 44 6.48 13.42 5.18
CA ARG A 44 5.42 12.70 4.44
C ARG A 44 5.90 11.87 3.25
N ASN A 45 7.07 12.16 2.71
CA ASN A 45 7.67 11.49 1.55
C ASN A 45 8.81 10.53 1.96
N ILE A 46 9.14 10.45 3.24
CA ILE A 46 10.34 9.77 3.73
C ILE A 46 10.36 8.27 3.39
N ARG A 47 9.22 7.58 3.52
CA ARG A 47 9.06 6.15 3.17
C ARG A 47 9.33 5.86 1.70
N SER A 48 8.92 6.78 0.83
CA SER A 48 9.17 6.65 -0.61
C SER A 48 10.61 6.94 -1.01
N HIS A 49 11.38 7.57 -0.12
CA HIS A 49 12.76 7.96 -0.34
C HIS A 49 13.76 6.96 0.25
N ILE A 50 13.47 6.38 1.42
CA ILE A 50 14.36 5.40 2.06
C ILE A 50 14.25 4.06 1.32
N THR A 51 15.31 3.75 0.59
CA THR A 51 15.57 2.48 -0.09
C THR A 51 16.89 1.90 0.42
N ASP A 52 17.38 0.79 -0.15
CA ASP A 52 18.62 0.16 0.28
C ASP A 52 19.85 1.08 0.29
N ASP A 53 19.87 2.11 -0.58
CA ASP A 53 20.98 3.05 -0.76
C ASP A 53 20.74 4.45 -0.12
N HIS A 54 19.53 4.73 0.36
CA HIS A 54 19.13 6.07 0.83
C HIS A 54 18.83 6.10 2.33
N LEU A 55 19.44 7.05 3.06
CA LEU A 55 19.26 7.26 4.51
C LEU A 55 18.76 8.69 4.80
N ILE A 56 18.30 9.01 6.01
CA ILE A 56 17.78 10.36 6.36
C ILE A 56 18.28 10.81 7.74
N ARG A 57 18.89 12.00 7.82
CA ARG A 57 19.38 12.61 9.05
C ARG A 57 18.27 13.40 9.75
N CYS A 58 18.05 13.08 11.03
CA CYS A 58 17.21 13.85 11.95
C CYS A 58 18.03 14.98 12.59
N ASP A 59 17.50 16.20 12.58
CA ASP A 59 18.20 17.40 13.05
C ASP A 59 18.33 17.48 14.58
N PHE A 60 17.54 16.70 15.32
CA PHE A 60 17.51 16.85 16.76
C PHE A 60 18.81 16.43 17.45
N HIS A 61 19.64 15.51 16.92
CA HIS A 61 20.87 15.07 17.62
C HIS A 61 22.02 14.50 16.73
N GLY A 62 22.07 14.79 15.42
CA GLY A 62 23.26 14.41 14.61
C GLY A 62 23.47 12.90 14.43
N CYS A 63 22.38 12.15 14.29
CA CYS A 63 22.37 10.71 14.05
C CYS A 63 23.21 10.32 12.82
N LEU A 64 24.29 9.57 13.04
CA LEU A 64 25.10 8.88 12.02
C LEU A 64 24.68 7.42 11.98
N PHE A 65 24.28 6.92 10.81
CA PHE A 65 24.04 5.48 10.62
C PHE A 65 25.36 4.79 10.30
N ILE A 66 25.62 3.70 11.01
CA ILE A 66 26.71 2.78 10.70
C ILE A 66 26.08 1.51 10.11
N SER A 67 26.51 1.16 8.90
CA SER A 67 26.45 -0.22 8.41
C SER A 67 27.83 -0.84 8.60
N GLU A 68 27.94 -1.77 9.55
CA GLU A 68 28.39 -3.16 9.36
C GLU A 68 28.74 -3.80 10.71
N SER A 69 28.14 -4.98 10.93
CA SER A 69 28.26 -5.90 12.07
C SER A 69 27.61 -5.50 13.41
N PHE A 70 26.70 -6.37 13.83
CA PHE A 70 25.91 -6.41 15.06
C PHE A 70 26.75 -6.37 16.37
N ASP A 71 28.07 -6.59 16.27
CA ASP A 71 29.00 -6.71 17.41
C ASP A 71 29.15 -5.43 18.25
N ILE A 72 28.88 -4.25 17.67
CA ILE A 72 28.92 -2.96 18.38
C ILE A 72 27.62 -2.70 19.16
N VAL A 73 26.50 -3.15 18.61
CA VAL A 73 25.16 -3.00 19.17
C VAL A 73 24.93 -3.98 20.34
N GLN A 74 25.55 -5.17 20.29
CA GLN A 74 25.48 -6.19 21.35
C GLN A 74 26.08 -5.73 22.70
N ARG A 75 27.03 -4.77 22.71
CA ARG A 75 27.52 -4.16 23.97
C ARG A 75 26.46 -3.34 24.70
N HIS A 76 25.41 -2.89 24.02
CA HIS A 76 24.33 -2.10 24.62
C HIS A 76 23.15 -2.96 25.08
N PHE A 77 22.90 -4.11 24.42
CA PHE A 77 21.80 -5.01 24.77
C PHE A 77 22.05 -5.92 25.98
N SER A 78 23.26 -5.93 26.55
CA SER A 78 23.60 -6.78 27.70
C SER A 78 22.96 -6.35 29.03
N GLU A 79 22.13 -5.29 29.07
CA GLU A 79 21.48 -4.81 30.30
C GLU A 79 19.94 -4.84 30.31
N VAL A 80 19.24 -5.24 29.23
CA VAL A 80 17.76 -5.20 29.24
C VAL A 80 17.12 -6.45 28.64
N HIS A 81 16.80 -7.37 29.55
CA HIS A 81 15.60 -8.22 29.61
C HIS A 81 15.43 -9.40 28.62
N GLN A 82 15.10 -10.52 29.25
CA GLN A 82 14.85 -11.86 28.75
C GLN A 82 13.39 -12.05 28.29
N HIS A 83 13.19 -13.14 27.53
CA HIS A 83 11.93 -13.83 27.17
C HIS A 83 11.23 -13.33 25.91
N SER A 84 10.67 -14.15 25.02
CA SER A 84 10.66 -15.61 24.80
C SER A 84 10.12 -15.85 23.40
N SER A 85 10.62 -16.88 22.72
CA SER A 85 10.22 -17.30 21.38
C SER A 85 9.23 -18.46 21.44
N THR A 86 8.23 -18.47 20.57
CA THR A 86 7.64 -19.71 20.05
C THR A 86 7.08 -19.48 18.65
N SER A 87 7.60 -20.27 17.71
CA SER A 87 7.25 -20.33 16.30
C SER A 87 6.17 -21.38 16.06
N GLN A 88 5.23 -21.08 15.16
CA GLN A 88 4.46 -22.09 14.45
C GLN A 88 4.32 -21.70 12.97
N THR A 89 4.70 -22.64 12.13
CA THR A 89 4.66 -22.64 10.66
C THR A 89 3.22 -22.84 10.16
N PRO A 90 2.79 -22.17 9.08
CA PRO A 90 1.65 -22.62 8.29
C PRO A 90 2.09 -23.22 6.94
N GLN A 91 1.77 -24.51 6.81
CA GLN A 91 1.10 -25.17 5.67
C GLN A 91 1.47 -24.77 4.22
N GLU A 92 1.95 -25.78 3.50
CA GLU A 92 2.26 -25.90 2.06
C GLU A 92 1.56 -24.89 1.14
N ALA A 93 2.31 -23.89 0.67
CA ALA A 93 1.83 -22.91 -0.30
C ALA A 93 2.03 -23.42 -1.74
N SER A 94 0.92 -23.50 -2.49
CA SER A 94 0.97 -23.39 -3.95
C SER A 94 1.78 -22.16 -4.36
N VAL A 95 2.59 -22.23 -5.41
CA VAL A 95 3.34 -21.07 -5.94
C VAL A 95 2.40 -19.84 -6.01
N PRO A 96 2.72 -18.73 -5.31
CA PRO A 96 1.85 -17.56 -5.23
C PRO A 96 1.42 -17.08 -6.63
N VAL A 97 0.14 -16.73 -6.79
CA VAL A 97 -0.42 -16.24 -8.07
C VAL A 97 0.39 -15.05 -8.62
N SER A 98 0.90 -14.21 -7.73
CA SER A 98 1.81 -13.09 -8.03
C SER A 98 3.10 -13.56 -8.73
N GLU A 99 3.79 -14.56 -8.18
CA GLU A 99 5.02 -15.11 -8.76
C GLU A 99 4.79 -15.70 -10.16
N ASN A 100 3.68 -16.42 -10.34
CA ASN A 100 3.31 -16.99 -11.64
C ASN A 100 3.00 -15.90 -12.68
N ILE A 101 2.30 -14.83 -12.30
CA ILE A 101 2.06 -13.68 -13.19
C ILE A 101 3.37 -13.00 -13.55
N ALA A 102 4.24 -12.72 -12.56
CA ALA A 102 5.52 -12.06 -12.78
C ALA A 102 6.41 -12.87 -13.74
N SER A 103 6.58 -14.16 -13.46
CA SER A 103 7.37 -15.08 -14.29
C SER A 103 6.87 -15.11 -15.74
N LEU A 104 5.55 -15.20 -15.92
CA LEU A 104 4.98 -15.26 -17.26
C LEU A 104 5.10 -13.91 -18.00
N LEU A 105 4.91 -12.76 -17.34
CA LEU A 105 5.11 -11.46 -17.98
C LEU A 105 6.58 -11.19 -18.32
N LEU A 106 7.53 -11.61 -17.48
CA LEU A 106 8.97 -11.52 -17.74
C LEU A 106 9.43 -12.33 -18.97
N SER A 107 8.61 -13.29 -19.44
CA SER A 107 8.89 -14.01 -20.69
C SER A 107 8.67 -13.17 -21.95
N LEU A 108 8.03 -12.00 -21.84
CA LEU A 108 7.83 -11.08 -22.96
C LEU A 108 9.13 -10.30 -23.24
N PRO A 109 9.54 -10.15 -24.51
CA PRO A 109 10.86 -9.63 -24.87
C PRO A 109 11.06 -8.14 -24.54
N ASP A 110 9.97 -7.38 -24.41
CA ASP A 110 9.96 -5.95 -24.10
C ASP A 110 9.99 -5.67 -22.59
N VAL A 111 9.75 -6.69 -21.74
CA VAL A 111 9.64 -6.54 -20.28
C VAL A 111 11.00 -6.74 -19.63
N LYS A 112 11.42 -5.75 -18.84
CA LYS A 112 12.69 -5.75 -18.09
C LYS A 112 12.51 -6.19 -16.65
N SER A 113 11.45 -5.73 -16.00
CA SER A 113 11.17 -6.02 -14.60
C SER A 113 9.67 -6.03 -14.34
N VAL A 114 9.26 -6.84 -13.35
CA VAL A 114 7.88 -6.90 -12.87
C VAL A 114 7.91 -6.91 -11.36
N ARG A 115 7.15 -6.00 -10.75
CA ARG A 115 6.92 -5.93 -9.30
C ARG A 115 5.42 -6.06 -9.05
N LEU A 116 5.02 -7.05 -8.29
CA LEU A 116 3.61 -7.29 -7.95
C LEU A 116 3.44 -7.22 -6.44
N ALA A 117 2.19 -6.97 -6.02
CA ALA A 117 1.81 -7.15 -4.65
C ALA A 117 2.02 -8.61 -4.21
N LYS A 118 2.47 -8.80 -2.97
CA LYS A 118 2.94 -10.09 -2.46
C LYS A 118 1.86 -11.16 -2.53
N HIS A 119 0.68 -10.87 -2.00
CA HIS A 119 -0.46 -11.80 -1.96
C HIS A 119 -1.61 -11.25 -2.80
N LEU A 120 -2.05 -11.99 -3.82
CA LEU A 120 -3.14 -11.57 -4.70
C LEU A 120 -4.34 -12.50 -4.54
N VAL A 121 -5.42 -11.96 -3.97
CA VAL A 121 -6.74 -12.61 -3.95
C VAL A 121 -7.72 -11.64 -4.61
N LEU A 122 -8.25 -12.05 -5.76
CA LEU A 122 -9.01 -11.18 -6.65
C LEU A 122 -10.51 -11.49 -6.57
N HIS A 123 -11.30 -10.49 -6.21
CA HIS A 123 -12.74 -10.53 -6.08
C HIS A 123 -13.41 -9.85 -7.26
N LYS A 124 -14.46 -10.47 -7.80
CA LYS A 124 -15.24 -9.91 -8.91
C LYS A 124 -16.57 -9.37 -8.43
N ILE A 125 -17.15 -8.48 -9.23
CA ILE A 125 -18.55 -8.10 -9.10
C ILE A 125 -19.43 -9.33 -9.40
N CYS A 126 -20.39 -9.58 -8.50
CA CYS A 126 -21.40 -10.61 -8.65
C CYS A 126 -22.77 -9.98 -8.97
N SER A 127 -23.79 -10.82 -9.15
CA SER A 127 -25.15 -10.34 -9.47
C SER A 127 -25.73 -9.42 -8.41
N GLY A 128 -25.47 -9.69 -7.12
CA GLY A 128 -26.02 -8.91 -6.00
C GLY A 128 -25.43 -7.50 -5.83
N ASP A 129 -24.26 -7.25 -6.42
CA ASP A 129 -23.52 -6.00 -6.29
C ASP A 129 -23.26 -5.30 -7.64
N ARG A 130 -23.90 -5.80 -8.71
CA ARG A 130 -23.81 -5.19 -10.03
C ARG A 130 -24.27 -3.73 -10.00
N GLY A 131 -23.44 -2.86 -10.57
CA GLY A 131 -23.73 -1.43 -10.71
C GLY A 131 -23.32 -0.58 -9.51
N TYR A 132 -22.80 -1.15 -8.41
CA TYR A 132 -22.27 -0.37 -7.28
C TYR A 132 -21.09 -1.02 -6.53
N GLY A 133 -20.84 -2.31 -6.75
CA GLY A 133 -19.91 -3.11 -5.96
C GLY A 133 -18.43 -2.82 -6.16
N CYS A 134 -18.02 -2.05 -7.17
CA CYS A 134 -16.60 -1.91 -7.56
C CYS A 134 -15.71 -1.48 -6.37
N GLY A 135 -16.10 -0.44 -5.63
CA GLY A 135 -15.36 0.02 -4.46
C GLY A 135 -15.18 -1.07 -3.41
N TYR A 136 -16.26 -1.77 -3.07
CA TYR A 136 -16.22 -2.86 -2.09
C TYR A 136 -15.37 -4.05 -2.56
N ARG A 137 -15.42 -4.42 -3.85
CA ARG A 137 -14.60 -5.53 -4.38
C ARG A 137 -13.12 -5.20 -4.38
N ASN A 138 -12.77 -3.96 -4.71
CA ASN A 138 -11.38 -3.50 -4.63
C ASN A 138 -10.90 -3.42 -3.18
N ALA A 139 -11.78 -3.05 -2.24
CA ALA A 139 -11.49 -3.13 -0.80
C ALA A 139 -11.21 -4.58 -0.37
N GLN A 140 -12.03 -5.53 -0.82
CA GLN A 140 -11.81 -6.96 -0.58
C GLN A 140 -10.46 -7.44 -1.13
N ASN A 141 -10.06 -7.00 -2.33
CA ASN A 141 -8.74 -7.37 -2.90
C ASN A 141 -7.58 -6.96 -1.98
N ILE A 142 -7.66 -5.77 -1.39
CA ILE A 142 -6.64 -5.24 -0.48
C ILE A 142 -6.69 -6.02 0.84
N VAL A 143 -7.86 -6.10 1.48
CA VAL A 143 -8.02 -6.77 2.76
C VAL A 143 -7.61 -8.24 2.68
N SER A 144 -8.00 -8.96 1.63
CA SER A 144 -7.57 -10.34 1.46
C SER A 144 -6.05 -10.48 1.39
N SER A 145 -5.35 -9.51 0.78
CA SER A 145 -3.88 -9.47 0.74
C SER A 145 -3.29 -9.26 2.13
N LEU A 146 -3.84 -8.30 2.89
CA LEU A 146 -3.42 -7.99 4.26
C LEU A 146 -3.54 -9.19 5.19
N LEU A 147 -4.60 -10.00 5.04
CA LEU A 147 -4.86 -11.14 5.90
C LEU A 147 -3.78 -12.23 5.83
N PHE A 148 -2.91 -12.25 4.83
CA PHE A 148 -1.77 -13.19 4.80
C PHE A 148 -0.66 -12.82 5.78
N GLU A 149 -0.59 -11.56 6.21
CA GLU A 149 0.43 -11.06 7.12
C GLU A 149 -0.15 -10.99 8.54
N THR A 150 0.45 -11.73 9.49
CA THR A 150 -0.08 -11.88 10.86
C THR A 150 -0.30 -10.55 11.57
N GLU A 151 0.62 -9.59 11.40
CA GLU A 151 0.52 -8.25 12.00
C GLU A 151 -0.75 -7.51 11.55
N TYR A 152 -1.04 -7.53 10.24
CA TYR A 152 -2.22 -6.88 9.68
C TYR A 152 -3.50 -7.63 9.99
N ARG A 153 -3.47 -8.97 10.00
CA ARG A 153 -4.60 -9.79 10.45
C ARG A 153 -5.00 -9.47 11.88
N ASN A 154 -4.02 -9.33 12.76
CA ASN A 154 -4.24 -8.94 14.16
C ASN A 154 -4.82 -7.53 14.27
N ALA A 155 -4.26 -6.57 13.51
CA ALA A 155 -4.76 -5.20 13.49
C ALA A 155 -6.21 -5.09 12.98
N LEU A 156 -6.56 -5.83 11.93
CA LEU A 156 -7.91 -5.86 11.37
C LEU A 156 -8.94 -6.52 12.31
N GLY A 157 -8.49 -7.42 13.19
CA GLY A 157 -9.35 -8.11 14.16
C GLY A 157 -10.25 -9.20 13.55
N PHE A 158 -10.00 -9.60 12.31
CA PHE A 158 -10.73 -10.70 11.65
C PHE A 158 -9.79 -11.57 10.81
N ASN A 159 -10.20 -12.82 10.55
CA ASN A 159 -9.37 -13.85 9.92
C ASN A 159 -9.82 -14.22 8.49
N ALA A 160 -10.90 -13.62 8.00
CA ALA A 160 -11.46 -13.90 6.69
C ALA A 160 -11.83 -12.60 5.99
N THR A 161 -11.91 -12.63 4.66
CA THR A 161 -12.27 -11.44 3.89
C THR A 161 -13.73 -11.07 4.17
N PRO A 162 -14.01 -9.83 4.61
CA PRO A 162 -15.36 -9.40 4.95
C PRO A 162 -16.23 -9.33 3.69
N SER A 163 -17.50 -9.66 3.84
CA SER A 163 -18.55 -9.42 2.86
C SER A 163 -18.82 -7.93 2.66
N ILE A 164 -19.55 -7.56 1.59
CA ILE A 164 -19.95 -6.16 1.35
C ILE A 164 -20.72 -5.58 2.54
N LYS A 165 -21.60 -6.36 3.18
CA LYS A 165 -22.38 -5.90 4.34
C LYS A 165 -21.50 -5.65 5.56
N GLU A 166 -20.50 -6.50 5.77
CA GLU A 166 -19.52 -6.30 6.85
C GLU A 166 -18.66 -5.07 6.59
N ILE A 167 -18.20 -4.86 5.34
CA ILE A 167 -17.49 -3.63 4.96
C ILE A 167 -18.36 -2.39 5.20
N GLN A 168 -19.63 -2.41 4.79
CA GLN A 168 -20.56 -1.30 5.05
C GLN A 168 -20.72 -1.04 6.56
N THR A 169 -20.85 -2.10 7.35
CA THR A 169 -20.96 -2.00 8.81
C THR A 169 -19.69 -1.42 9.42
N ASP A 170 -18.52 -1.83 8.95
CA ASP A 170 -17.24 -1.36 9.48
C ASP A 170 -16.95 0.09 9.07
N ILE A 171 -17.42 0.55 7.92
CA ILE A 171 -17.40 1.97 7.54
C ILE A 171 -18.33 2.77 8.46
N GLU A 172 -19.54 2.31 8.74
CA GLU A 172 -20.43 3.01 9.69
C GLU A 172 -19.83 3.07 11.10
N LYS A 173 -19.16 2.00 11.55
CA LYS A 173 -18.40 2.03 12.81
C LYS A 173 -17.26 3.05 12.75
N ALA A 174 -16.55 3.18 11.63
CA ALA A 174 -15.54 4.23 11.42
C ALA A 174 -16.06 5.59 11.81
N TRP A 175 -17.19 5.93 11.20
CA TRP A 175 -17.83 7.22 11.30
C TRP A 175 -18.28 7.48 12.73
N ALA A 176 -18.82 6.45 13.40
CA ALA A 176 -19.16 6.53 14.82
C ALA A 176 -17.94 6.79 15.72
N HIS A 177 -16.74 6.34 15.34
CA HIS A 177 -15.48 6.61 16.05
C HIS A 177 -14.81 7.93 15.62
N GLY A 178 -15.42 8.70 14.73
CA GLY A 178 -14.94 10.01 14.28
C GLY A 178 -14.03 10.00 13.06
N PHE A 179 -13.87 8.86 12.38
CA PHE A 179 -13.19 8.81 11.08
C PHE A 179 -14.09 9.46 10.03
N ASP A 180 -13.48 10.20 9.10
CA ASP A 180 -14.14 10.78 7.91
C ASP A 180 -15.56 11.34 8.16
N PRO A 181 -15.69 12.39 9.01
CA PRO A 181 -16.98 13.01 9.27
C PRO A 181 -17.64 13.59 8.01
N VAL A 182 -16.84 13.93 6.97
CA VAL A 182 -17.33 14.45 5.70
C VAL A 182 -18.01 13.34 4.89
N GLY A 183 -17.38 12.17 4.76
CA GLY A 183 -17.99 10.98 4.16
C GLY A 183 -19.23 10.53 4.92
N ALA A 184 -19.16 10.48 6.26
CA ALA A 184 -20.30 10.17 7.11
C ALA A 184 -21.50 11.06 6.81
N ALA A 185 -21.30 12.39 6.74
CA ALA A 185 -22.34 13.34 6.41
C ALA A 185 -22.89 13.14 4.98
N HIS A 186 -22.01 12.89 4.00
CA HIS A 186 -22.40 12.62 2.61
C HIS A 186 -23.37 11.43 2.50
N PHE A 187 -23.07 10.34 3.21
CA PHE A 187 -23.90 9.13 3.24
C PHE A 187 -25.01 9.15 4.30
N LYS A 188 -25.21 10.29 5.00
CA LYS A 188 -26.18 10.43 6.10
C LYS A 188 -25.98 9.36 7.19
N GLY A 189 -24.73 8.96 7.42
CA GLY A 189 -24.30 7.97 8.40
C GLY A 189 -24.78 6.54 8.10
N ARG A 190 -25.15 6.23 6.85
CA ARG A 190 -25.73 4.91 6.52
C ARG A 190 -25.27 4.37 5.17
N LEU A 191 -24.64 3.21 5.17
CA LEU A 191 -24.31 2.38 4.02
C LEU A 191 -24.92 0.98 4.10
N LEU A 192 -25.14 0.43 5.30
CA LEU A 192 -25.57 -0.95 5.50
C LEU A 192 -26.90 -1.21 4.79
N GLY A 193 -26.89 -2.17 3.87
CA GLY A 193 -28.04 -2.55 3.06
C GLY A 193 -28.33 -1.59 1.90
N SER A 194 -27.55 -0.52 1.73
CA SER A 194 -27.63 0.37 0.58
C SER A 194 -26.90 -0.22 -0.64
N LYS A 195 -27.17 0.38 -1.81
CA LYS A 195 -26.44 0.13 -3.06
C LYS A 195 -25.59 1.34 -3.46
N GLN A 196 -25.12 2.11 -2.49
CA GLN A 196 -24.35 3.31 -2.76
C GLN A 196 -22.91 2.98 -3.16
N TRP A 197 -22.37 3.79 -4.06
CA TRP A 197 -20.96 3.76 -4.44
C TRP A 197 -20.13 4.32 -3.30
N ILE A 198 -18.98 3.72 -3.06
CA ILE A 198 -17.98 4.23 -2.13
C ILE A 198 -16.73 4.68 -2.90
N GLY A 199 -16.02 5.64 -2.32
CA GLY A 199 -14.79 6.21 -2.84
C GLY A 199 -13.56 5.76 -2.05
N ALA A 200 -12.44 6.45 -2.27
CA ALA A 200 -11.16 6.16 -1.63
C ALA A 200 -11.19 6.39 -0.10
N THR A 201 -11.95 7.39 0.37
CA THR A 201 -12.07 7.77 1.78
C THR A 201 -12.75 6.69 2.62
N GLU A 202 -13.71 5.96 2.07
CA GLU A 202 -14.39 4.87 2.78
C GLU A 202 -13.52 3.61 2.95
N ILE A 203 -12.39 3.51 2.24
CA ILE A 203 -11.46 2.37 2.34
C ILE A 203 -10.49 2.54 3.52
N ALA A 204 -10.54 3.66 4.27
CA ALA A 204 -9.77 3.80 5.49
C ALA A 204 -10.30 2.92 6.61
N TYR A 205 -9.77 1.71 6.70
CA TYR A 205 -9.95 0.82 7.84
C TYR A 205 -9.23 1.37 9.06
N HIS A 206 -9.91 1.40 10.21
CA HIS A 206 -9.52 2.19 11.39
C HIS A 206 -8.26 1.67 12.10
N HIS A 207 -7.79 0.48 11.75
CA HIS A 207 -6.65 -0.17 12.39
C HIS A 207 -5.47 -0.45 11.47
N VAL A 208 -5.58 -0.14 10.17
CA VAL A 208 -4.43 -0.17 9.25
C VAL A 208 -4.09 1.23 8.80
N ARG A 209 -2.80 1.50 8.72
CA ARG A 209 -2.32 2.81 8.32
C ARG A 209 -2.45 2.93 6.83
N ILE A 210 -3.21 3.94 6.41
CA ILE A 210 -3.53 4.18 5.01
C ILE A 210 -3.02 5.55 4.60
N GLN A 211 -2.47 5.63 3.39
CA GLN A 211 -2.10 6.86 2.73
C GLN A 211 -3.02 7.08 1.53
N LEU A 212 -3.80 8.15 1.58
CA LEU A 212 -4.59 8.68 0.49
C LEU A 212 -3.72 9.58 -0.39
N VAL A 213 -3.74 9.38 -1.69
CA VAL A 213 -3.00 10.19 -2.66
C VAL A 213 -3.98 10.78 -3.65
N ASP A 214 -4.15 12.10 -3.62
CA ASP A 214 -4.92 12.83 -4.62
C ASP A 214 -4.01 13.23 -5.78
N ILE A 215 -4.44 12.96 -7.00
CA ILE A 215 -3.67 13.24 -8.21
C ILE A 215 -4.53 14.06 -9.15
N THR A 216 -4.07 15.25 -9.50
CA THR A 216 -4.75 16.10 -10.49
C THR A 216 -3.92 16.20 -11.76
N LEU A 217 -4.44 15.68 -12.87
CA LEU A 217 -3.78 15.76 -14.18
C LEU A 217 -3.99 17.16 -14.81
N ARG A 218 -3.34 18.20 -14.26
CA ARG A 218 -3.37 19.57 -14.80
C ARG A 218 -2.67 19.63 -16.15
N ASP A 219 -1.40 19.24 -16.18
CA ASP A 219 -0.72 18.79 -17.39
C ASP A 219 -0.88 17.28 -17.48
N LYS A 220 -1.44 16.80 -18.59
CA LYS A 220 -1.78 15.39 -18.75
C LYS A 220 -0.52 14.52 -18.72
N ASN A 221 0.53 14.89 -19.45
CA ASN A 221 1.71 14.04 -19.59
C ASN A 221 2.51 14.02 -18.29
N GLU A 222 2.68 15.18 -17.66
CA GLU A 222 3.38 15.31 -16.39
C GLU A 222 2.64 14.57 -15.27
N GLY A 223 1.33 14.79 -15.12
CA GLY A 223 0.56 14.13 -14.07
C GLY A 223 0.47 12.60 -14.26
N GLN A 224 0.38 12.12 -15.50
CA GLN A 224 0.44 10.70 -15.81
C GLN A 224 1.77 10.09 -15.35
N LYS A 225 2.88 10.77 -15.65
CA LYS A 225 4.21 10.36 -15.26
C LYS A 225 4.37 10.37 -13.74
N LEU A 226 3.93 11.44 -13.06
CA LEU A 226 3.98 11.55 -11.59
C LEU A 226 3.23 10.41 -10.90
N MET A 227 2.05 10.06 -11.42
CA MET A 227 1.26 8.94 -10.93
C MET A 227 1.99 7.60 -11.09
N VAL A 228 2.51 7.31 -12.29
CA VAL A 228 3.26 6.09 -12.57
C VAL A 228 4.52 6.02 -11.71
N ASP A 229 5.29 7.10 -11.62
CA ASP A 229 6.51 7.18 -10.81
C ASP A 229 6.25 7.01 -9.31
N TRP A 230 5.13 7.53 -8.80
CA TRP A 230 4.72 7.31 -7.41
C TRP A 230 4.39 5.83 -7.15
N ILE A 231 3.60 5.20 -8.03
CA ILE A 231 3.24 3.78 -7.91
C ILE A 231 4.48 2.88 -8.06
N LYS A 232 5.38 3.22 -8.98
CA LYS A 232 6.67 2.54 -9.13
C LYS A 232 7.47 2.56 -7.85
N ARG A 233 7.60 3.73 -7.22
CA ARG A 233 8.30 3.86 -5.93
C ARG A 233 7.63 3.04 -4.83
N TYR A 234 6.30 3.01 -4.79
CA TYR A 234 5.56 2.16 -3.85
C TYR A 234 5.95 0.67 -4.00
N PHE A 235 5.86 0.11 -5.21
CA PHE A 235 6.13 -1.31 -5.45
C PHE A 235 7.62 -1.69 -5.39
N ASN A 236 8.53 -0.71 -5.41
CA ASN A 236 9.96 -0.92 -5.22
C ASN A 236 10.46 -0.51 -3.82
N SER A 237 9.58 -0.05 -2.93
CA SER A 237 9.94 0.31 -1.56
C SER A 237 10.23 -0.92 -0.71
N MET A 238 10.82 -0.71 0.46
CA MET A 238 11.05 -1.77 1.45
C MET A 238 9.76 -2.20 2.18
N ASP A 239 8.68 -1.40 2.10
CA ASP A 239 7.40 -1.74 2.71
C ASP A 239 6.82 -3.01 2.03
N PRO A 240 6.07 -3.86 2.76
CA PRO A 240 5.29 -4.91 2.13
C PRO A 240 4.36 -4.33 1.06
N ALA A 241 4.60 -4.66 -0.20
CA ALA A 241 3.79 -4.16 -1.30
C ALA A 241 2.43 -4.87 -1.34
N PHE A 242 1.40 -4.21 -0.82
CA PHE A 242 0.00 -4.63 -0.96
C PHE A 242 -0.62 -4.03 -2.22
N PRO A 243 -1.74 -4.59 -2.74
CA PRO A 243 -2.47 -3.97 -3.84
C PRO A 243 -2.94 -2.56 -3.47
N LEU A 244 -3.02 -1.67 -4.45
CA LEU A 244 -3.49 -0.30 -4.27
C LEU A 244 -4.93 -0.16 -4.75
N TYR A 245 -5.75 0.60 -4.02
CA TYR A 245 -7.04 1.04 -4.53
C TYR A 245 -6.80 2.21 -5.48
N LEU A 246 -7.40 2.20 -6.66
CA LEU A 246 -7.35 3.32 -7.59
C LEU A 246 -8.76 3.79 -7.95
N GLN A 247 -9.13 4.96 -7.44
CA GLN A 247 -10.38 5.65 -7.73
C GLN A 247 -10.22 6.55 -8.95
N ARG A 248 -11.26 6.58 -9.78
CA ARG A 248 -11.51 7.63 -10.77
C ARG A 248 -13.01 7.95 -10.80
N LYS A 249 -13.41 8.96 -11.56
CA LYS A 249 -14.83 9.30 -11.71
C LYS A 249 -15.62 8.09 -12.23
N GLY A 250 -16.54 7.58 -11.40
CA GLY A 250 -17.52 6.55 -11.74
C GLY A 250 -17.05 5.10 -11.71
N HIS A 251 -15.79 4.81 -11.36
CA HIS A 251 -15.30 3.43 -11.21
C HIS A 251 -14.04 3.39 -10.34
N SER A 252 -13.77 2.25 -9.74
CA SER A 252 -12.48 1.96 -9.11
C SER A 252 -11.93 0.62 -9.59
N ILE A 253 -10.61 0.51 -9.55
CA ILE A 253 -9.85 -0.70 -9.90
C ILE A 253 -8.75 -0.93 -8.86
N THR A 254 -8.12 -2.10 -8.88
CA THR A 254 -6.97 -2.41 -8.02
C THR A 254 -5.69 -2.38 -8.83
N VAL A 255 -4.69 -1.59 -8.44
CA VAL A 255 -3.33 -1.74 -8.98
C VAL A 255 -2.66 -2.87 -8.24
N ILE A 256 -2.29 -3.92 -8.97
CA ILE A 256 -1.66 -5.13 -8.43
C ILE A 256 -0.15 -5.14 -8.60
N GLY A 257 0.40 -4.18 -9.33
CA GLY A 257 1.83 -4.01 -9.51
C GLY A 257 2.21 -3.06 -10.62
N VAL A 258 3.47 -3.16 -11.04
CA VAL A 258 4.06 -2.38 -12.13
C VAL A 258 5.02 -3.26 -12.92
N GLU A 259 5.10 -3.03 -14.22
CA GLU A 259 6.13 -3.59 -15.07
C GLU A 259 6.93 -2.46 -15.73
N GLU A 260 8.23 -2.68 -15.88
CA GLU A 260 9.08 -1.80 -16.66
C GLU A 260 9.36 -2.46 -18.01
N VAL A 261 9.13 -1.69 -19.07
CA VAL A 261 9.45 -2.09 -20.44
C VAL A 261 10.57 -1.20 -20.99
N ILE A 262 11.05 -1.49 -22.20
CA ILE A 262 12.09 -0.68 -22.83
C ILE A 262 11.62 0.78 -23.01
N GLY A 263 12.11 1.66 -22.13
CA GLY A 263 11.89 3.11 -22.22
C GLY A 263 10.57 3.60 -21.62
N ASP A 264 9.77 2.73 -21.00
CA ASP A 264 8.46 3.08 -20.46
C ASP A 264 8.09 2.18 -19.24
N SER A 265 6.95 2.42 -18.61
CA SER A 265 6.41 1.60 -17.51
C SER A 265 4.90 1.51 -17.60
N ASN A 266 4.37 0.29 -17.40
CA ASN A 266 2.94 0.06 -17.37
C ASN A 266 2.49 -0.30 -15.96
N LEU A 267 1.32 0.20 -15.58
CA LEU A 267 0.65 -0.29 -14.39
C LEU A 267 0.04 -1.67 -14.69
N LEU A 268 0.10 -2.56 -13.71
CA LEU A 268 -0.64 -3.82 -13.74
C LEU A 268 -1.87 -3.65 -12.86
N VAL A 269 -3.06 -3.71 -13.46
CA VAL A 269 -4.34 -3.46 -12.80
C VAL A 269 -5.28 -4.64 -12.94
N TYR A 270 -6.10 -4.85 -11.92
CA TYR A 270 -7.23 -5.74 -11.93
C TYR A 270 -8.51 -4.92 -11.82
N ASP A 271 -9.41 -5.09 -12.79
CA ASP A 271 -10.76 -4.53 -12.75
C ASP A 271 -11.72 -5.60 -12.21
N PRO A 272 -12.51 -5.32 -11.15
CA PRO A 272 -13.45 -6.30 -10.59
C PRO A 272 -14.59 -6.67 -11.54
N LEU A 273 -14.72 -6.02 -12.70
CA LEU A 273 -15.59 -6.46 -13.81
C LEU A 273 -15.04 -7.66 -14.58
N VAL A 274 -13.76 -7.99 -14.43
CA VAL A 274 -13.11 -9.14 -15.05
C VAL A 274 -13.24 -10.36 -14.16
N ASP A 275 -13.64 -11.50 -14.73
CA ASP A 275 -13.64 -12.76 -14.00
C ASP A 275 -12.20 -13.28 -13.80
N PRO A 276 -11.73 -13.54 -12.55
CA PRO A 276 -10.39 -14.05 -12.28
C PRO A 276 -10.06 -15.38 -12.99
N SER A 277 -11.07 -16.15 -13.42
CA SER A 277 -10.86 -17.34 -14.25
C SER A 277 -10.14 -17.04 -15.57
N LYS A 278 -10.26 -15.81 -16.11
CA LYS A 278 -9.51 -15.39 -17.30
C LYS A 278 -8.01 -15.30 -17.03
N ILE A 279 -7.63 -14.79 -15.86
CA ILE A 279 -6.24 -14.74 -15.41
C ILE A 279 -5.72 -16.16 -15.17
N ARG A 280 -6.50 -16.99 -14.45
CA ARG A 280 -6.15 -18.41 -14.25
C ARG A 280 -6.00 -19.17 -15.57
N SER A 281 -6.89 -18.94 -16.53
CA SER A 281 -6.80 -19.55 -17.85
C SER A 281 -5.54 -19.10 -18.61
N ALA A 282 -5.20 -17.80 -18.55
CA ALA A 282 -4.00 -17.30 -19.20
C ALA A 282 -2.72 -17.89 -18.56
N LEU A 283 -2.70 -18.04 -17.24
CA LEU A 283 -1.61 -18.72 -16.51
C LEU A 283 -1.50 -20.20 -16.89
N ASN A 284 -2.61 -20.94 -16.86
CA ASN A 284 -2.64 -22.36 -17.20
C ASN A 284 -2.22 -22.63 -18.66
N ASN A 285 -2.54 -21.70 -19.56
CA ASN A 285 -2.15 -21.76 -20.96
C ASN A 285 -0.76 -21.16 -21.24
N ALA A 286 -0.02 -20.73 -20.21
CA ALA A 286 1.25 -20.01 -20.32
C ALA A 286 1.21 -18.86 -21.35
N SER A 287 0.09 -18.13 -21.41
CA SER A 287 -0.13 -17.07 -22.38
C SER A 287 0.16 -15.69 -21.80
N ALA A 288 1.43 -15.26 -21.88
CA ALA A 288 1.85 -13.94 -21.44
C ALA A 288 1.12 -12.80 -22.19
N LYS A 289 0.81 -12.99 -23.47
CA LYS A 289 0.03 -12.04 -24.28
C LYS A 289 -1.40 -11.87 -23.75
N GLN A 290 -2.05 -12.95 -23.32
CA GLN A 290 -3.39 -12.85 -22.72
C GLN A 290 -3.34 -12.14 -21.37
N LEU A 291 -2.36 -12.46 -20.51
CA LEU A 291 -2.17 -11.72 -19.25
C LEU A 291 -1.93 -10.23 -19.50
N SER A 292 -1.05 -9.90 -20.44
CA SER A 292 -0.77 -8.53 -20.85
C SER A 292 -2.05 -7.80 -21.26
N LEU A 293 -2.92 -8.43 -22.05
CA LEU A 293 -4.17 -7.82 -22.50
C LEU A 293 -5.17 -7.58 -21.36
N ILE A 294 -5.17 -8.46 -20.36
CA ILE A 294 -6.08 -8.39 -19.22
C ILE A 294 -5.61 -7.38 -18.17
N LEU A 295 -4.31 -7.32 -17.91
CA LEU A 295 -3.75 -6.64 -16.73
C LEU A 295 -3.05 -5.32 -17.04
N ARG A 296 -2.50 -5.11 -18.25
CA ARG A 296 -1.72 -3.89 -18.51
C ARG A 296 -2.64 -2.68 -18.66
N LEU A 297 -2.31 -1.63 -17.92
CA LEU A 297 -2.82 -0.29 -18.10
C LEU A 297 -1.66 0.63 -18.48
N PRO A 298 -1.51 0.98 -19.77
CA PRO A 298 -0.49 1.90 -20.24
C PRO A 298 -0.62 3.28 -19.61
N GLN A 299 0.49 3.98 -19.41
CA GLN A 299 0.50 5.36 -18.87
C GLN A 299 -0.45 6.27 -19.64
N LEU A 300 -0.44 6.19 -20.97
CA LEU A 300 -1.29 7.04 -21.84
C LEU A 300 -2.80 6.79 -21.66
N SER A 301 -3.19 5.63 -21.13
CA SER A 301 -4.58 5.29 -20.82
C SER A 301 -5.10 5.96 -19.55
N LEU A 302 -4.24 6.59 -18.74
CA LEU A 302 -4.61 7.37 -17.57
C LEU A 302 -5.14 8.76 -17.98
N ASN A 303 -6.38 8.84 -18.43
CA ASN A 303 -6.94 10.02 -19.09
C ASN A 303 -8.00 10.80 -18.29
N TYR A 304 -8.27 10.43 -17.03
CA TYR A 304 -9.22 11.16 -16.19
C TYR A 304 -8.54 12.36 -15.55
N LYS A 305 -9.29 13.44 -15.29
CA LYS A 305 -8.72 14.67 -14.69
C LYS A 305 -8.19 14.44 -13.27
N GLU A 306 -8.83 13.53 -12.54
CA GLU A 306 -8.58 13.30 -11.13
C GLU A 306 -8.55 11.80 -10.86
N TYR A 307 -7.58 11.40 -10.04
CA TYR A 307 -7.46 10.06 -9.48
C TYR A 307 -7.21 10.15 -7.99
N GLN A 308 -7.62 9.11 -7.26
CA GLN A 308 -7.22 8.93 -5.87
C GLN A 308 -6.66 7.53 -5.67
N ILE A 309 -5.54 7.42 -4.96
CA ILE A 309 -4.94 6.14 -4.59
C ILE A 309 -5.10 5.92 -3.09
N VAL A 310 -5.44 4.70 -2.70
CA VAL A 310 -5.35 4.26 -1.30
C VAL A 310 -4.26 3.22 -1.19
N ALA A 311 -3.24 3.50 -0.40
CA ALA A 311 -2.11 2.62 -0.14
C ALA A 311 -2.04 2.25 1.34
N VAL A 312 -1.83 0.97 1.63
CA VAL A 312 -1.56 0.52 3.01
C VAL A 312 -0.08 0.70 3.30
N ARG A 313 0.24 1.34 4.43
CA ARG A 313 1.59 1.76 4.82
C ARG A 313 2.05 1.21 6.17
N GLY A 314 1.28 0.30 6.76
CA GLY A 314 1.56 -0.26 8.07
C GLY A 314 0.29 -0.57 8.85
N THR A 315 0.46 -0.99 10.10
CA THR A 315 -0.61 -1.03 11.08
C THR A 315 -0.70 0.31 11.82
N LEU A 316 -1.86 0.62 12.41
CA LEU A 316 -2.00 1.82 13.25
C LEU A 316 -1.72 1.44 14.70
N SER A 317 -0.68 2.04 15.28
CA SER A 317 -0.53 2.05 16.74
C SER A 317 -1.54 2.99 17.38
N GLU A 318 -1.88 2.77 18.66
CA GLU A 318 -2.82 3.62 19.42
C GLU A 318 -2.45 5.11 19.34
N VAL A 319 -1.15 5.42 19.33
CA VAL A 319 -0.61 6.78 19.25
C VAL A 319 -1.00 7.50 17.95
N HIS A 320 -1.19 6.76 16.85
CA HIS A 320 -1.59 7.30 15.56
C HIS A 320 -3.10 7.37 15.37
N TYR A 321 -3.87 6.54 16.09
CA TYR A 321 -5.28 6.30 15.82
C TYR A 321 -6.11 7.60 15.74
N GLU A 322 -5.91 8.55 16.66
CA GLU A 322 -6.62 9.83 16.63
C GLU A 322 -6.14 10.77 15.51
N LYS A 323 -4.82 10.83 15.25
CA LYS A 323 -4.24 11.71 14.22
C LYS A 323 -4.72 11.35 12.82
N VAL A 324 -5.03 10.09 12.58
CA VAL A 324 -5.38 9.58 11.24
C VAL A 324 -6.86 9.70 10.88
N LYS A 325 -7.74 10.03 11.85
CA LYS A 325 -9.20 10.09 11.65
C LYS A 325 -9.65 11.11 10.60
N ALA A 326 -8.91 12.21 10.49
CA ALA A 326 -9.27 13.35 9.63
C ALA A 326 -8.54 13.37 8.28
N PHE A 327 -7.85 12.29 7.88
CA PHE A 327 -7.04 12.23 6.65
C PHE A 327 -6.15 13.48 6.45
N THR A 328 -5.49 13.93 7.50
CA THR A 328 -4.65 15.14 7.43
C THR A 328 -3.19 14.78 7.17
N GLY A 329 -2.52 15.64 6.38
CA GLY A 329 -1.06 15.81 6.24
C GLY A 329 -0.20 14.56 6.03
N PHE A 330 -0.10 13.74 7.06
CA PHE A 330 0.69 12.53 7.12
C PHE A 330 0.15 11.39 6.23
N ASN A 331 -1.17 11.22 6.23
CA ASN A 331 -1.86 10.18 5.46
C ASN A 331 -2.46 10.72 4.15
N HIS A 332 -2.11 11.94 3.76
CA HIS A 332 -2.67 12.59 2.59
C HIS A 332 -1.57 13.26 1.77
N VAL A 333 -1.38 12.76 0.55
CA VAL A 333 -0.42 13.29 -0.43
C VAL A 333 -1.20 13.89 -1.58
N VAL A 334 -0.76 15.06 -2.06
CA VAL A 334 -1.31 15.69 -3.27
C VAL A 334 -0.19 15.74 -4.31
N LEU A 335 -0.44 15.15 -5.48
CA LEU A 335 0.47 15.14 -6.63
C LEU A 335 -0.03 16.05 -7.75
#